data_AF-A0A971QVT4-F1
#
_entry.id   AF-A0A971QVT4-F1
#
_cell.length_a   1.000
_cell.length_b   1.000
_cell.length_c   1.000
_cell.angle_alpha   90.00
_cell.angle_beta   90.00
_cell.angle_gamma   90.00
#
_symmetry.space_group_name_H-M   'P 1'
#
loop_
_entity.id
_entity.type
_entity.pdbx_description
1 polymer ?
#
loop_
_entity_poly.entity_id
_entity_poly.type
_entity_poly.pdbx_seq_one_letter_code
_entity_poly.pdbx_strand_id
1 'polypeptide(L)'
;MNRFSSIFGQILHLFPRREFFEAVEATRADRGAKGFDCWEQFVAMLFCQLGQAHSLREICGGLASCFGKARHLGIQKAPKRSTLAYANEHRPWQLYEKLFYQILGRCQQLQFGKRTFRFKNRLFSLDASLIPLCVSLFDWAKYRRTKGAVNPKPDSIRVNCPVSGYFGQQ
;
A
#
# COMPACT_ATOMS: atom_id res chain seq x y z
N MET A 1 -20.29 26.36 -2.48
CA MET A 1 -20.49 26.08 -3.93
C MET A 1 -19.23 25.45 -4.50
N ASN A 2 -19.23 24.14 -4.78
CA ASN A 2 -18.14 23.48 -5.52
C ASN A 2 -18.76 22.82 -6.76
N ARG A 3 -18.78 23.55 -7.89
CA ARG A 3 -19.55 23.10 -9.07
C ARG A 3 -18.86 22.03 -9.91
N PHE A 4 -17.53 21.90 -9.86
CA PHE A 4 -16.80 20.76 -10.45
C PHE A 4 -15.50 20.52 -9.67
N SER A 5 -15.46 19.48 -8.85
CA SER A 5 -14.23 18.97 -8.24
C SER A 5 -13.92 17.63 -8.88
N SER A 6 -12.67 17.40 -9.26
CA SER A 6 -12.22 16.09 -9.76
C SER A 6 -12.54 15.01 -8.71
N ILE A 7 -12.71 13.76 -9.14
CA ILE A 7 -12.90 12.62 -8.22
C ILE A 7 -11.78 12.61 -7.16
N PHE A 8 -10.56 12.92 -7.58
CA PHE A 8 -9.42 13.08 -6.67
C PHE A 8 -9.64 14.18 -5.63
N GLY A 9 -10.19 15.34 -6.02
CA GLY A 9 -10.57 16.39 -5.10
C GLY A 9 -11.67 15.98 -4.11
N GLN A 10 -12.66 15.21 -4.56
CA GLN A 10 -13.69 14.66 -3.68
C GLN A 10 -13.12 13.68 -2.65
N ILE A 11 -12.17 12.83 -3.07
CA ILE A 11 -11.44 11.95 -2.17
C ILE A 11 -10.61 12.77 -1.18
N LEU A 12 -9.94 13.83 -1.64
CA LEU A 12 -9.17 14.72 -0.75
C LEU A 12 -10.06 15.41 0.30
N HIS A 13 -11.32 15.71 -0.02
CA HIS A 13 -12.28 16.27 0.95
C HIS A 13 -12.64 15.32 2.09
N LEU A 14 -12.43 14.01 1.94
CA LEU A 14 -12.60 13.04 3.04
C LEU A 14 -11.57 13.25 4.15
N PHE A 15 -10.44 13.88 3.83
CA PHE A 15 -9.38 14.19 4.78
C PHE A 15 -9.49 15.66 5.25
N PRO A 16 -9.95 15.91 6.49
CA PRO A 16 -10.04 17.27 7.02
C PRO A 16 -8.64 17.85 7.19
N ARG A 17 -8.39 18.98 6.53
CA ARG A 17 -7.08 19.66 6.57
C ARG A 17 -6.65 20.03 7.98
N ARG A 18 -7.59 20.45 8.82
CA ARG A 18 -7.30 20.89 10.20
C ARG A 18 -6.66 19.77 11.02
N GLU A 19 -7.28 18.60 11.06
CA GLU A 19 -6.76 17.45 11.82
C GLU A 19 -5.44 16.93 11.24
N PHE A 20 -5.26 17.03 9.92
CA PHE A 20 -3.98 16.72 9.29
C PHE A 20 -2.88 17.66 9.80
N PHE A 21 -3.12 18.97 9.82
CA PHE A 21 -2.13 19.93 10.34
C PHE A 21 -1.86 19.77 11.83
N GLU A 22 -2.88 19.45 12.63
CA GLU A 22 -2.70 19.09 14.05
C GLU A 22 -1.81 17.84 14.20
N ALA A 23 -1.97 16.83 13.34
CA ALA A 23 -1.11 15.65 13.32
C ALA A 23 0.33 15.96 12.86
N VAL A 24 0.49 16.86 11.88
CA VAL A 24 1.81 17.35 11.42
C VAL A 24 2.54 18.08 12.54
N GLU A 25 1.85 18.95 13.28
CA GLU A 25 2.43 19.70 14.39
C GLU A 25 2.83 18.77 15.54
N ALA A 26 1.96 17.82 15.88
CA ALA A 26 2.24 16.81 16.92
C ALA A 26 3.43 15.90 16.58
N THR A 27 3.64 15.59 15.30
CA THR A 27 4.76 14.75 14.83
C THR A 27 5.99 15.57 14.44
N ARG A 28 5.87 16.90 14.42
CA ARG A 28 6.90 17.85 13.94
C ARG A 28 7.40 17.49 12.54
N ALA A 29 6.53 16.92 11.72
CA ALA A 29 6.89 16.42 10.39
C ALA A 29 7.29 17.53 9.41
N ASP A 30 6.99 18.79 9.72
CA ASP A 30 7.30 19.96 8.90
C ASP A 30 8.55 20.72 9.33
N ARG A 31 9.30 20.19 10.30
CA ARG A 31 10.54 20.82 10.77
C ARG A 31 11.57 20.84 9.62
N GLY A 32 11.76 22.01 9.01
CA GLY A 32 12.72 22.22 7.93
C GLY A 32 12.14 22.15 6.52
N ALA A 33 10.81 22.13 6.36
CA ALA A 33 10.18 22.26 5.06
C ALA A 33 10.48 23.63 4.43
N LYS A 34 11.11 23.63 3.25
CA LYS A 34 11.43 24.85 2.47
C LYS A 34 10.65 24.81 1.15
N GLY A 35 9.42 25.31 1.18
CA GLY A 35 8.57 25.47 -0.01
C GLY A 35 7.97 24.18 -0.57
N PHE A 36 7.99 23.08 0.18
CA PHE A 36 7.25 21.86 -0.12
C PHE A 36 6.62 21.36 1.18
N ASP A 37 5.30 21.47 1.30
CA ASP A 37 4.60 21.23 2.56
C ASP A 37 4.26 19.74 2.76
N CYS A 38 4.03 19.33 4.01
CA CYS A 38 3.50 18.00 4.34
C CYS A 38 2.23 17.66 3.53
N TRP A 39 1.38 18.65 3.31
CA TRP A 39 0.13 18.46 2.57
C TRP A 39 0.40 18.12 1.09
N GLU A 40 1.34 18.82 0.45
CA GLU A 40 1.69 18.56 -0.95
C GLU A 40 2.31 17.16 -1.12
N GLN A 41 3.12 16.72 -0.16
CA GLN A 41 3.64 15.35 -0.11
C GLN A 41 2.52 14.33 0.07
N PHE A 42 1.61 14.55 1.02
CA PHE A 42 0.47 13.65 1.26
C PHE A 42 -0.35 13.47 -0.02
N VAL A 43 -0.66 14.56 -0.72
CA VAL A 43 -1.44 14.47 -1.95
C VAL A 43 -0.67 13.73 -3.06
N ALA A 44 0.65 13.93 -3.16
CA ALA A 44 1.47 13.21 -4.13
C ALA A 44 1.49 11.69 -3.85
N MET A 45 1.58 11.30 -2.58
CA MET A 45 1.52 9.90 -2.16
C MET A 45 0.12 9.30 -2.36
N LEU A 46 -0.94 10.06 -2.10
CA LEU A 46 -2.31 9.62 -2.38
C LEU A 46 -2.54 9.40 -3.88
N PHE A 47 -2.03 10.30 -4.71
CA PHE A 47 -2.08 10.15 -6.16
C PHE A 47 -1.32 8.90 -6.62
N CYS A 48 -0.17 8.61 -6.02
CA CYS A 48 0.59 7.40 -6.30
C CYS A 48 -0.24 6.13 -6.08
N GLN A 49 -0.96 6.06 -4.94
CA GLN A 49 -1.76 4.89 -4.59
C GLN A 49 -2.98 4.74 -5.49
N LEU A 50 -3.67 5.84 -5.81
CA LEU A 50 -4.87 5.82 -6.66
C LEU A 50 -4.55 5.62 -8.14
N GLY A 51 -3.44 6.20 -8.61
CA GLY A 51 -2.99 6.13 -9.99
C GLY A 51 -2.15 4.90 -10.31
N GLN A 52 -1.92 4.01 -9.34
CA GLN A 52 -1.00 2.85 -9.45
C GLN A 52 0.36 3.24 -10.03
N ALA A 53 0.87 4.43 -9.66
CA ALA A 53 2.17 4.88 -10.13
C ALA A 53 3.27 4.08 -9.45
N HIS A 54 4.18 3.52 -10.23
CA HIS A 54 5.28 2.67 -9.71
C HIS A 54 6.60 3.44 -9.60
N SER A 55 6.69 4.63 -10.18
CA SER A 55 7.91 5.44 -10.17
C SER A 55 7.67 6.89 -9.75
N LEU A 56 8.68 7.51 -9.11
CA LEU A 56 8.65 8.94 -8.79
C LEU A 56 8.46 9.82 -10.04
N ARG A 57 8.90 9.35 -11.21
CA ARG A 57 8.71 10.05 -12.49
C ARG A 57 7.23 10.04 -12.90
N GLU A 58 6.56 8.90 -12.78
CA GLU A 58 5.12 8.80 -13.04
C GLU A 58 4.31 9.65 -12.07
N ILE A 59 4.69 9.66 -10.78
CA ILE A 59 4.02 10.50 -9.78
C ILE A 59 4.15 11.98 -10.16
N CYS A 60 5.37 12.49 -10.32
CA CYS A 60 5.59 13.90 -10.65
C CYS A 60 5.03 14.28 -12.02
N GLY A 61 5.18 13.42 -13.03
CA GLY A 61 4.71 13.66 -14.39
C GLY A 61 3.19 13.58 -14.52
N GLY A 62 2.57 12.56 -13.91
CA GLY A 62 1.11 12.40 -13.87
C GLY A 62 0.45 13.55 -13.13
N LEU A 63 1.00 13.93 -11.97
CA LEU A 63 0.60 15.13 -11.26
C LEU A 63 0.74 16.38 -12.14
N ALA A 64 1.90 16.61 -12.78
CA ALA A 64 2.12 17.78 -13.63
C ALA A 64 1.10 17.87 -14.79
N SER A 65 0.73 16.73 -15.38
CA SER A 65 -0.30 16.64 -16.42
C SER A 65 -1.70 16.95 -15.89
N CYS A 66 -2.02 16.56 -14.66
CA CYS A 66 -3.30 16.86 -14.01
C CYS A 66 -3.34 18.28 -13.41
N PHE A 67 -2.18 18.93 -13.20
CA PHE A 67 -2.05 20.12 -12.36
C PHE A 67 -2.68 21.40 -12.92
N GLY A 68 -2.87 21.52 -14.23
CA GLY A 68 -3.63 22.63 -14.82
C GLY A 68 -5.05 22.77 -14.23
N LYS A 69 -5.62 21.66 -13.75
CA LYS A 69 -6.93 21.58 -13.08
C LYS A 69 -6.81 21.25 -11.58
N ALA A 70 -5.67 21.42 -10.92
CA ALA A 70 -5.51 21.06 -9.50
C ALA A 70 -5.11 22.22 -8.57
N ARG A 71 -5.00 23.44 -9.10
CA ARG A 71 -4.77 24.65 -8.28
C ARG A 71 -5.85 24.85 -7.21
N HIS A 72 -7.09 24.45 -7.49
CA HIS A 72 -8.20 24.47 -6.54
C HIS A 72 -8.17 23.35 -5.50
N LEU A 73 -7.26 22.37 -5.64
CA LEU A 73 -7.04 21.30 -4.67
C LEU A 73 -5.98 21.68 -3.61
N GLY A 74 -5.51 22.94 -3.66
CA GLY A 74 -4.58 23.52 -2.68
C GLY A 74 -3.14 23.03 -2.81
N ILE A 75 -2.72 22.69 -4.02
CA ILE A 75 -1.31 22.50 -4.35
C ILE A 75 -0.97 23.55 -5.40
N GLN A 76 0.09 24.30 -5.11
CA GLN A 76 0.49 25.44 -5.94
C GLN A 76 1.25 24.98 -7.19
N LYS A 77 2.00 23.88 -7.08
CA LYS A 77 2.90 23.38 -8.13
C LYS A 77 3.12 21.88 -8.03
N ALA A 78 3.35 21.24 -9.18
CA ALA A 78 3.80 19.85 -9.22
C ALA A 78 5.15 19.69 -8.48
N PRO A 79 5.28 18.70 -7.58
CA PRO A 79 6.53 18.48 -6.86
C PRO A 79 7.65 18.06 -7.83
N LYS A 80 8.85 18.59 -7.62
CA LYS A 80 10.05 18.10 -8.31
C LYS A 80 10.41 16.72 -7.77
N ARG A 81 10.95 15.86 -8.64
CA ARG A 81 11.36 14.49 -8.29
C ARG A 81 12.33 14.45 -7.10
N SER A 82 13.35 15.29 -7.09
CA SER A 82 14.35 15.34 -6.01
C SER A 82 13.74 15.79 -4.69
N THR A 83 12.84 16.79 -4.73
CA THR A 83 12.12 17.28 -3.55
C THR A 83 11.20 16.22 -2.95
N LEU A 84 10.46 15.49 -3.79
CA LEU A 84 9.58 14.41 -3.33
C LEU A 84 10.38 13.23 -2.73
N ALA A 85 11.48 12.84 -3.38
CA ALA A 85 12.37 11.81 -2.85
C ALA A 85 12.93 12.20 -1.46
N TYR A 86 13.47 13.41 -1.36
CA TYR A 86 14.00 13.94 -0.10
C TYR A 86 12.94 13.98 1.00
N ALA A 87 11.73 14.46 0.69
CA ALA A 87 10.64 14.50 1.65
C ALA A 87 10.21 13.10 2.13
N ASN A 88 10.19 12.10 1.25
CA ASN A 88 9.86 10.72 1.62
C ASN A 88 10.90 10.08 2.54
N GLU A 89 12.17 10.47 2.40
CA GLU A 89 13.25 9.93 3.24
C GLU A 89 13.32 10.62 4.61
N HIS A 90 13.09 11.94 4.67
CA HIS A 90 13.33 12.72 5.88
C HIS A 90 12.10 12.92 6.76
N ARG A 91 10.88 12.74 6.23
CA ARG A 91 9.66 12.97 7.00
C ARG A 91 9.25 11.73 7.80
N PRO A 92 8.83 11.92 9.06
CA PRO A 92 8.49 10.81 9.95
C PRO A 92 7.24 10.06 9.46
N TRP A 93 7.33 8.73 9.38
CA TRP A 93 6.22 7.84 9.00
C TRP A 93 5.06 7.89 10.00
N GLN A 94 5.33 8.29 11.25
CA GLN A 94 4.36 8.45 12.33
C GLN A 94 3.22 9.42 11.97
N LEU A 95 3.46 10.36 11.05
CA LEU A 95 2.42 11.23 10.51
C LEU A 95 1.33 10.40 9.79
N TYR A 96 1.74 9.51 8.90
CA TYR A 96 0.83 8.68 8.11
C TYR A 96 0.14 7.62 8.97
N GLU A 97 0.82 7.10 10.00
CA GLU A 97 0.21 6.20 10.99
C GLU A 97 -0.94 6.89 11.73
N LYS A 98 -0.71 8.08 12.30
CA LYS A 98 -1.76 8.84 12.99
C LYS A 98 -2.93 9.16 12.07
N LEU A 99 -2.62 9.59 10.84
CA LEU A 99 -3.64 9.88 9.84
C LEU A 99 -4.50 8.63 9.55
N PHE A 100 -3.86 7.47 9.37
CA PHE A 100 -4.56 6.20 9.14
C PHE A 100 -5.53 5.87 10.27
N TYR A 101 -5.10 5.94 11.53
CA TYR A 101 -5.97 5.64 12.67
C TYR A 101 -7.12 6.64 12.81
N GLN A 102 -6.90 7.92 12.51
CA GLN A 102 -7.98 8.92 12.48
C GLN A 102 -9.06 8.57 11.44
N ILE A 103 -8.65 8.19 10.23
CA ILE A 103 -9.57 7.79 9.17
C ILE A 103 -10.27 6.48 9.54
N LEU A 104 -9.53 5.51 10.07
CA LEU A 104 -10.07 4.23 10.51
C LEU A 104 -11.19 4.42 11.53
N GLY A 105 -10.97 5.29 12.54
CA GLY A 105 -11.98 5.62 13.53
C GLY A 105 -13.26 6.21 12.90
N ARG A 106 -13.13 7.11 11.92
CA ARG A 106 -14.28 7.65 11.17
C ARG A 106 -15.01 6.58 10.36
N CYS A 107 -14.27 5.73 9.65
CA CYS A 107 -14.85 4.64 8.87
C CYS A 107 -15.57 3.63 9.77
N GLN A 108 -15.06 3.36 10.97
CA GLN A 108 -15.71 2.50 11.95
C GLN A 108 -17.01 3.11 12.48
N GLN A 109 -17.03 4.42 12.74
CA GLN A 109 -18.26 5.14 13.14
C GLN A 109 -19.30 5.17 12.01
N LEU A 110 -18.85 5.25 10.76
CA LEU A 110 -19.69 5.22 9.56
C LEU A 110 -20.14 3.80 9.18
N GLN A 111 -19.86 2.77 9.98
CA GLN A 111 -20.29 1.40 9.65
C GLN A 111 -21.82 1.32 9.51
N PHE A 112 -22.24 1.26 8.24
CA PHE A 112 -23.45 0.60 7.80
C PHE A 112 -23.46 -0.80 8.41
N GLY A 113 -24.39 -1.04 9.34
CA GLY A 113 -24.39 -2.15 10.28
C GLY A 113 -23.94 -3.48 9.68
N LYS A 114 -23.04 -4.17 10.41
CA LYS A 114 -22.55 -5.55 10.19
C LYS A 114 -22.92 -6.14 8.83
N ARG A 115 -22.40 -5.58 7.74
CA ARG A 115 -22.46 -6.29 6.46
C ARG A 115 -21.52 -7.48 6.61
N THR A 116 -22.08 -8.65 6.87
CA THR A 116 -21.35 -9.91 6.81
C THR A 116 -20.71 -9.96 5.43
N PHE A 117 -19.38 -9.99 5.39
CA PHE A 117 -18.65 -10.11 4.15
C PHE A 117 -19.05 -11.44 3.49
N ARG A 118 -20.02 -11.37 2.57
CA ARG A 118 -20.55 -12.54 1.89
C ARG A 118 -19.73 -12.74 0.63
N PHE A 119 -18.60 -13.44 0.78
CA PHE A 119 -17.76 -13.85 -0.34
C PHE A 119 -18.57 -14.80 -1.21
N LYS A 120 -19.01 -14.34 -2.39
CA LYS A 120 -19.79 -15.14 -3.34
C LYS A 120 -18.92 -16.06 -4.22
N ASN A 121 -17.61 -15.91 -4.14
CA ASN A 121 -16.68 -16.74 -4.89
C ASN A 121 -16.36 -18.02 -4.10
N ARG A 122 -16.11 -19.12 -4.80
CA ARG A 122 -15.65 -20.35 -4.15
C ARG A 122 -14.30 -20.07 -3.48
N LEU A 123 -14.25 -20.30 -2.16
CA LEU A 123 -13.02 -20.21 -1.38
C LEU A 123 -12.12 -21.36 -1.80
N PHE A 124 -11.03 -21.07 -2.51
CA PHE A 124 -9.99 -22.05 -2.78
C PHE A 124 -8.92 -21.94 -1.69
N SER A 125 -8.93 -22.87 -0.75
CA SER A 125 -7.82 -23.08 0.16
C SER A 125 -6.72 -23.85 -0.57
N LEU A 126 -5.59 -23.20 -0.83
CA LEU A 126 -4.39 -23.86 -1.34
C LEU A 126 -3.67 -24.52 -0.16
N ASP A 127 -3.85 -25.83 0.00
CA ASP A 127 -3.01 -26.62 0.89
C ASP A 127 -1.77 -27.10 0.12
N ALA A 128 -0.58 -26.79 0.63
CA ALA A 128 0.68 -27.21 0.03
C ALA A 128 1.22 -28.41 0.83
N SER A 129 0.78 -29.62 0.47
CA SER A 129 1.28 -30.84 1.08
C SER A 129 2.71 -31.12 0.59
N LEU A 130 3.67 -31.29 1.50
CA LEU A 130 5.05 -31.63 1.15
C LEU A 130 5.14 -33.14 0.86
N ILE A 131 5.43 -33.51 -0.39
CA ILE A 131 5.69 -34.91 -0.76
C ILE A 131 7.20 -35.17 -0.71
N PRO A 132 7.68 -36.15 0.07
CA PRO A 132 9.09 -36.53 0.08
C PRO A 132 9.44 -37.27 -1.22
N LEU A 133 10.13 -36.60 -2.15
CA LEU A 133 10.70 -37.25 -3.34
C LEU A 133 12.16 -37.63 -3.09
N CYS A 134 12.56 -38.81 -3.57
CA CYS A 134 13.95 -39.26 -3.54
C CYS A 134 14.79 -38.48 -4.55
N VAL A 135 15.89 -37.89 -4.08
CA VAL A 135 16.82 -37.02 -4.84
C VAL A 135 17.45 -37.70 -6.04
N SER A 136 17.51 -39.04 -6.05
CA SER A 136 18.13 -39.82 -7.12
C SER A 136 17.39 -39.78 -8.46
N LEU A 137 16.14 -39.33 -8.52
CA LEU A 137 15.33 -39.33 -9.74
C LEU A 137 15.21 -37.96 -10.43
N PHE A 138 15.60 -36.86 -9.80
CA PHE A 138 15.33 -35.52 -10.32
C PHE A 138 16.50 -34.53 -10.08
N ASP A 139 17.39 -34.40 -11.08
CA ASP A 139 18.58 -33.53 -11.03
C ASP A 139 18.28 -32.02 -10.94
N TRP A 140 17.08 -31.59 -11.37
CA TRP A 140 16.70 -30.17 -11.38
C TRP A 140 16.25 -29.64 -10.01
N ALA A 141 16.00 -30.52 -9.03
CA ALA A 141 15.46 -30.14 -7.75
C ALA A 141 16.58 -29.79 -6.74
N LYS A 142 16.81 -28.48 -6.54
CA LYS A 142 17.87 -27.98 -5.65
C LYS A 142 17.43 -27.99 -4.18
N TYR A 143 18.08 -28.82 -3.36
CA TYR A 143 17.89 -28.90 -1.91
C TYR A 143 18.46 -27.65 -1.20
N ARG A 144 17.67 -27.02 -0.30
CA ARG A 144 18.15 -25.92 0.56
C ARG A 144 18.74 -26.50 1.85
N ARG A 145 20.09 -26.50 1.97
CA ARG A 145 20.87 -27.05 3.10
C ARG A 145 20.84 -26.24 4.42
N THR A 146 19.91 -25.31 4.61
CA THR A 146 19.91 -24.43 5.80
C THR A 146 19.05 -24.95 6.95
N LYS A 147 19.20 -26.23 7.30
CA LYS A 147 18.87 -26.73 8.64
C LYS A 147 20.04 -27.55 9.14
N GLY A 148 20.89 -26.92 9.95
CA GLY A 148 21.96 -27.61 10.66
C GLY A 148 21.37 -28.54 11.72
N ALA A 149 21.68 -29.84 11.61
CA ALA A 149 22.07 -30.76 12.68
C ALA A 149 21.96 -32.21 12.17
N VAL A 150 23.14 -32.81 11.89
CA VAL A 150 23.53 -34.23 11.99
C VAL A 150 22.44 -35.31 11.87
N ASN A 151 22.28 -35.91 10.67
CA ASN A 151 22.51 -37.33 10.29
C ASN A 151 21.69 -37.68 9.00
N PRO A 152 22.23 -38.42 8.00
CA PRO A 152 21.66 -38.53 6.67
C PRO A 152 20.59 -39.64 6.58
N LYS A 153 19.34 -39.25 6.35
CA LYS A 153 18.26 -40.11 5.83
C LYS A 153 17.60 -39.36 4.66
N PRO A 154 17.11 -40.05 3.62
CA PRO A 154 16.87 -39.45 2.31
C PRO A 154 15.90 -38.28 2.42
N ASP A 155 16.48 -37.09 2.28
CA ASP A 155 15.86 -35.82 2.52
C ASP A 155 14.78 -35.52 1.47
N SER A 156 13.57 -35.26 1.96
CA SER A 156 12.40 -34.85 1.19
C SER A 156 12.67 -33.60 0.35
N ILE A 157 12.61 -33.73 -0.97
CA ILE A 157 12.66 -32.60 -1.91
C ILE A 157 11.35 -31.83 -1.88
N ARG A 158 11.42 -30.49 -1.93
CA ARG A 158 10.25 -29.61 -2.13
C ARG A 158 9.93 -29.51 -3.62
N VAL A 159 8.82 -30.11 -4.06
CA VAL A 159 8.19 -29.78 -5.33
C VAL A 159 6.82 -29.21 -5.04
N ASN A 160 6.60 -27.94 -5.41
CA ASN A 160 5.28 -27.31 -5.31
C ASN A 160 4.46 -27.83 -6.49
N CYS A 161 3.70 -28.91 -6.28
CA CYS A 161 2.70 -29.35 -7.23
C CYS A 161 1.35 -28.75 -6.79
N PRO A 162 0.68 -27.90 -7.59
CA PRO A 162 -0.66 -27.46 -7.26
C PRO A 162 -1.62 -28.64 -7.44
N VAL A 163 -1.98 -29.32 -6.35
CA VAL A 163 -3.04 -30.33 -6.39
C VAL A 163 -4.36 -29.57 -6.28
N SER A 164 -5.11 -29.52 -7.37
CA SER A 164 -6.46 -28.96 -7.41
C SER A 164 -7.39 -29.86 -6.59
N GLY A 165 -7.55 -29.56 -5.30
CA GLY A 165 -8.50 -30.24 -4.42
C GLY A 165 -9.92 -29.73 -4.64
N TYR A 166 -10.78 -30.58 -5.18
CA TYR A 166 -12.23 -30.38 -5.18
C TYR A 166 -12.75 -30.64 -3.76
N PHE A 167 -13.25 -29.60 -3.08
CA PHE A 167 -14.07 -29.79 -1.88
C PHE A 167 -15.51 -29.35 -2.16
N GLY A 168 -16.41 -30.30 -1.92
CA GLY A 168 -17.83 -30.21 -2.17
C GLY A 168 -18.55 -29.16 -1.34
N GLN A 169 -19.72 -28.82 -1.86
CA GLN A 169 -20.74 -27.97 -1.27
C GLN A 169 -21.07 -28.40 0.17
N GLN A 170 -21.10 -27.43 1.09
CA GLN A 170 -22.26 -27.14 1.95
C GLN A 170 -22.33 -25.63 2.20
#